data_AF-I6PDC9-F1
#
_entry.id   AF-I6PDC9-F1
#
_cell.length_a   1.000
_cell.length_b   1.000
_cell.length_c   1.000
_cell.angle_alpha   90.00
_cell.angle_beta   90.00
_cell.angle_gamma   90.00
#
_symmetry.space_group_name_H-M   'P 1'
#
loop_
_entity.id
_entity.type
_entity.pdbx_description
1 polymer ?
#
loop_
_entity_poly.entity_id
_entity_poly.type
_entity_poly.pdbx_seq_one_letter_code
_entity_poly.pdbx_strand_id
1 'polypeptide(L)'
;MGAASGRGALVAALLGAALGSVRAEPSLHTLSEVLFCQPDTPSLGLSVAFDSEQLFSFDVPSSQWLPQLPDGPAWPAGTEQPQELQHDTTLCRKLHNVLTKIATELPMPEAKGIPVADVFLQQPLQLGYPNTLVCMVGNIFPPAITISWQRDGVPVTDGVTQLTYIPMEDLSFMRFSYLAVTPHSGDIYSCIVTRERDNISVVAYWVPQDPIPSDTLAMAVCGAVTALGVLLALLGLGLLLSARRRSMWGQRGQWGHRPRTH
;
A
#
# COMPACT_ATOMS: atom_id res chain seq x y z
N MET A 1 -66.41 15.51 -22.69
CA MET A 1 -65.75 14.18 -22.79
C MET A 1 -64.27 14.39 -22.49
N GLY A 2 -63.64 13.81 -21.49
CA GLY A 2 -64.06 12.91 -20.43
C GLY A 2 -63.28 13.21 -19.15
N ALA A 3 -63.78 12.64 -18.07
CA ALA A 3 -63.25 12.71 -16.72
C ALA A 3 -62.15 11.67 -16.47
N ALA A 4 -61.57 11.76 -15.27
CA ALA A 4 -60.60 10.87 -14.62
C ALA A 4 -59.12 11.21 -14.94
N SER A 5 -58.19 11.24 -14.00
CA SER A 5 -58.14 10.56 -12.70
C SER A 5 -57.09 11.22 -11.80
N GLY A 6 -57.53 11.81 -10.68
CA GLY A 6 -56.68 12.38 -9.62
C GLY A 6 -55.99 11.32 -8.77
N ARG A 7 -55.18 10.44 -9.39
CA ARG A 7 -54.43 9.38 -8.71
C ARG A 7 -52.91 9.49 -8.82
N GLY A 8 -52.38 10.41 -9.64
CA GLY A 8 -50.93 10.55 -9.84
C GLY A 8 -50.20 11.38 -8.78
N ALA A 9 -50.87 12.35 -8.15
CA ALA A 9 -50.21 13.29 -7.23
C ALA A 9 -50.07 12.76 -5.78
N LEU A 10 -50.95 11.84 -5.35
CA LEU A 10 -50.96 11.33 -3.98
C LEU A 10 -49.94 10.19 -3.74
N VAL A 11 -49.48 9.51 -4.79
CA VAL A 11 -48.50 8.41 -4.65
C VAL A 11 -47.07 8.94 -4.48
N ALA A 12 -46.77 10.13 -5.02
CA ALA A 12 -45.46 10.77 -4.83
C ALA A 12 -45.28 11.33 -3.39
N ALA A 13 -46.38 11.71 -2.73
CA ALA A 13 -46.34 12.24 -1.37
C ALA A 13 -46.19 11.15 -0.29
N LEU A 14 -46.58 9.90 -0.59
CA LEU A 14 -46.54 8.80 0.39
C LEU A 14 -45.22 8.00 0.38
N LEU A 15 -44.38 8.15 -0.65
CA LEU A 15 -43.03 7.56 -0.68
C LEU A 15 -41.95 8.53 -0.16
N GLY A 16 -42.25 9.82 -0.04
CA GLY A 16 -41.31 10.83 0.47
C GLY A 16 -41.23 10.94 2.00
N ALA A 17 -42.11 10.26 2.74
CA ALA A 17 -42.19 10.39 4.20
C ALA A 17 -41.54 9.22 4.99
N ALA A 18 -41.01 8.20 4.30
CA ALA A 18 -40.41 7.01 4.94
C ALA A 18 -38.88 6.97 4.88
N LEU A 19 -38.23 7.93 4.21
CA LEU A 19 -36.80 8.17 4.37
C LEU A 19 -36.63 9.23 5.45
N GLY A 20 -36.95 8.84 6.69
CA GLY A 20 -36.32 9.50 7.84
C GLY A 20 -34.84 9.60 7.53
N SER A 21 -34.22 10.76 7.76
CA SER A 21 -32.79 10.92 7.56
C SER A 21 -32.13 9.76 8.28
N VAL A 22 -31.50 8.86 7.50
CA VAL A 22 -30.56 7.92 8.07
C VAL A 22 -29.47 8.83 8.61
N ARG A 23 -29.56 9.18 9.91
CA ARG A 23 -28.42 9.72 10.63
C ARG A 23 -27.36 8.64 10.42
N ALA A 24 -26.36 8.95 9.61
CA ALA A 24 -25.13 8.18 9.61
C ALA A 24 -24.72 8.12 11.08
N GLU A 25 -24.72 6.92 11.66
CA GLU A 25 -24.16 6.74 12.99
C GLU A 25 -22.73 7.26 12.93
N PRO A 26 -22.29 8.06 13.93
CA PRO A 26 -20.91 8.52 13.94
C PRO A 26 -20.00 7.29 13.90
N SER A 27 -18.98 7.34 13.06
CA SER A 27 -17.94 6.31 13.04
C SER A 27 -17.36 6.20 14.46
N LEU A 28 -17.43 5.00 15.03
CA LEU A 28 -16.77 4.71 16.29
C LEU A 28 -15.27 4.64 15.99
N HIS A 29 -14.50 5.48 16.69
CA HIS A 29 -13.05 5.51 16.60
C HIS A 29 -12.45 4.95 17.88
N THR A 30 -11.30 4.28 17.76
CA THR A 30 -10.60 3.66 18.89
C THR A 30 -9.27 4.35 19.09
N LEU A 31 -9.09 4.97 20.26
CA LEU A 31 -7.78 5.37 20.75
C LEU A 31 -7.29 4.30 21.71
N SER A 32 -6.17 3.67 21.38
CA SER A 32 -5.56 2.61 22.17
C SER A 32 -4.21 3.07 22.70
N GLU A 33 -3.95 2.73 23.94
CA GLU A 33 -2.65 2.90 24.59
C GLU A 33 -2.23 1.55 25.15
N VAL A 34 -1.11 1.03 24.67
CA VAL A 34 -0.67 -0.33 24.98
C VAL A 34 0.73 -0.29 25.54
N LEU A 35 0.82 -0.55 26.85
CA LEU A 35 2.05 -0.85 27.57
C LEU A 35 2.27 -2.37 27.57
N PHE A 36 3.44 -2.81 27.13
CA PHE A 36 3.85 -4.21 27.26
C PHE A 36 5.20 -4.34 27.94
N CYS A 37 5.42 -5.46 28.63
CA CYS A 37 6.71 -5.85 29.17
C CYS A 37 6.94 -7.35 28.93
N GLN A 38 8.19 -7.70 28.65
CA GLN A 38 8.59 -9.05 28.27
C GLN A 38 10.06 -9.28 28.65
N PRO A 39 10.55 -10.53 28.67
CA PRO A 39 11.95 -10.81 28.97
C PRO A 39 12.90 -10.53 27.79
N ASP A 40 12.40 -10.52 26.55
CA ASP A 40 13.18 -10.26 25.34
C ASP A 40 13.32 -8.75 25.05
N THR A 41 14.19 -8.39 24.12
CA THR A 41 14.37 -7.00 23.68
C THR A 41 13.35 -6.63 22.59
N PRO A 42 12.63 -5.50 22.71
CA PRO A 42 12.64 -4.56 23.84
C PRO A 42 11.89 -5.11 25.06
N SER A 43 12.47 -4.97 26.27
CA SER A 43 11.88 -5.51 27.51
C SER A 43 10.62 -4.77 27.98
N LEU A 44 10.40 -3.58 27.43
CA LEU A 44 9.30 -2.69 27.71
C LEU A 44 9.02 -1.87 26.45
N GLY A 45 7.76 -1.68 26.10
CA GLY A 45 7.35 -0.72 25.08
C GLY A 45 5.99 -0.13 25.43
N LEU A 46 5.76 1.08 24.93
CA LEU A 46 4.50 1.79 25.03
C LEU A 46 4.20 2.43 23.68
N SER A 47 2.98 2.25 23.21
CA SER A 47 2.52 2.84 21.96
C SER A 47 1.09 3.34 22.10
N VAL A 48 0.82 4.47 21.46
CA VAL A 48 -0.51 5.05 21.31
C VAL A 48 -0.89 4.97 19.84
N ALA A 49 -2.05 4.39 19.55
CA ALA A 49 -2.58 4.24 18.20
C ALA A 49 -4.04 4.70 18.10
N PHE A 50 -4.38 5.33 16.98
CA PHE A 50 -5.74 5.73 16.62
C PHE A 50 -6.19 4.90 15.43
N ASP A 51 -7.28 4.15 15.58
CA ASP A 51 -7.79 3.21 14.56
C ASP A 51 -6.70 2.27 13.99
N SER A 52 -5.84 1.74 14.88
CA SER A 52 -4.67 0.88 14.56
C SER A 52 -3.52 1.58 13.80
N GLU A 53 -3.56 2.90 13.63
CA GLU A 53 -2.43 3.69 13.15
C GLU A 53 -1.64 4.26 14.33
N GLN A 54 -0.35 3.94 14.42
CA GLN A 54 0.51 4.45 15.48
C GLN A 54 0.65 5.97 15.39
N LEU A 55 0.33 6.67 16.47
CA LEU A 55 0.54 8.11 16.62
C LEU A 55 1.87 8.39 17.34
N PHE A 56 2.09 7.68 18.45
CA PHE A 56 3.25 7.87 19.31
C PHE A 56 3.80 6.55 19.80
N SER A 57 5.11 6.54 20.04
CA SER A 57 5.82 5.49 20.75
C SER A 57 6.66 6.10 21.86
N PHE A 58 6.87 5.36 22.95
CA PHE A 58 7.69 5.85 24.05
C PHE A 58 9.11 5.30 23.95
N ASP A 59 10.10 6.18 23.87
CA ASP A 59 11.51 5.81 23.99
C ASP A 59 11.91 5.73 25.46
N VAL A 60 12.02 4.50 25.96
CA VAL A 60 12.33 4.23 27.37
C VAL A 60 13.71 4.78 27.79
N PRO A 61 14.80 4.59 27.01
CA PRO A 61 16.12 5.11 27.39
C PRO A 61 16.17 6.64 27.49
N SER A 62 15.56 7.36 26.56
CA SER A 62 15.54 8.83 26.57
C SER A 62 14.40 9.41 27.40
N SER A 63 13.46 8.57 27.87
CA SER A 63 12.29 8.96 28.64
C SER A 63 11.41 9.99 27.92
N GLN A 64 11.17 9.78 26.62
CA GLN A 64 10.50 10.73 25.73
C GLN A 64 9.48 10.04 24.83
N TRP A 65 8.38 10.74 24.57
CA TRP A 65 7.42 10.36 23.53
C TRP A 65 7.95 10.77 22.16
N LEU A 66 7.97 9.81 21.23
CA LEU A 66 8.37 10.00 19.85
C LEU A 66 7.12 9.98 18.96
N PRO A 67 6.88 11.05 18.17
CA PRO A 67 5.84 11.02 17.16
C PRO A 67 6.22 10.04 16.04
N GLN A 68 5.21 9.41 15.46
CA GLN A 68 5.41 8.52 14.32
C GLN A 68 5.89 9.26 13.06
N LEU A 69 5.43 10.50 12.87
CA LEU A 69 5.85 11.36 11.76
C LEU A 69 7.02 12.26 12.21
N PRO A 70 8.08 12.42 11.38
CA PRO A 70 9.22 13.29 11.72
C PRO A 70 8.81 14.74 12.05
N ASP A 71 7.82 15.26 11.32
CA ASP A 71 7.24 16.60 11.51
C ASP A 71 5.90 16.54 12.29
N GLY A 72 5.68 15.45 13.02
CA GLY A 72 4.47 15.24 13.81
C GLY A 72 4.38 16.20 15.01
N PRO A 73 3.16 16.42 15.55
CA PRO A 73 3.02 17.21 16.75
C PRO A 73 3.77 16.56 17.92
N ALA A 74 4.32 17.39 18.81
CA ALA A 74 4.85 16.90 20.07
C ALA A 74 3.73 16.29 20.93
N TRP A 75 4.11 15.40 21.85
CA TRP A 75 3.18 14.85 22.83
C TRP A 75 2.45 15.99 23.59
N PRO A 76 1.11 15.93 23.71
CA PRO A 76 0.34 17.03 24.27
C PRO A 76 0.76 17.40 25.70
N ALA A 77 1.02 18.68 25.94
CA ALA A 77 1.40 19.16 27.27
C ALA A 77 0.29 18.88 28.30
N GLY A 78 0.67 18.41 29.49
CA GLY A 78 -0.27 18.08 30.56
C GLY A 78 -1.00 16.75 30.38
N THR A 79 -0.74 16.01 29.30
CA THR A 79 -1.15 14.61 29.14
C THR A 79 0.00 13.74 29.61
N GLU A 80 -0.29 12.80 30.51
CA GLU A 80 0.59 11.75 31.04
C GLU A 80 2.10 12.01 30.96
N GLN A 81 2.69 12.37 32.11
CA GLN A 81 4.11 12.70 32.17
C GLN A 81 4.97 11.43 32.21
N PRO A 82 6.21 11.46 31.69
CA PRO A 82 7.11 10.30 31.74
C PRO A 82 7.34 9.71 33.14
N GLN A 83 7.20 10.53 34.18
CA GLN A 83 7.32 10.11 35.58
C GLN A 83 6.12 9.28 36.05
N GLU A 84 4.93 9.53 35.51
CA GLU A 84 3.69 8.83 35.84
C GLU A 84 3.72 7.39 35.27
N LEU A 85 4.34 7.20 34.11
CA LEU A 85 4.60 5.89 33.50
C LEU A 85 5.44 4.94 34.37
N GLN A 86 6.21 5.47 35.34
CA GLN A 86 7.02 4.63 36.22
C GLN A 86 6.16 3.67 37.06
N HIS A 87 4.93 4.07 37.40
CA HIS A 87 4.02 3.21 38.14
C HIS A 87 3.61 1.99 37.30
N ASP A 88 3.12 2.24 36.09
CA ASP A 88 2.57 1.20 35.22
C ASP A 88 3.65 0.28 34.68
N THR A 89 4.83 0.81 34.35
CA THR A 89 5.99 0.01 33.95
C THR A 89 6.46 -0.91 35.10
N THR A 90 6.44 -0.43 36.34
CA THR A 90 6.77 -1.23 37.52
C THR A 90 5.72 -2.30 37.77
N LEU A 91 4.44 -1.94 37.64
CA LEU A 91 3.32 -2.86 37.79
C LEU A 91 3.37 -3.97 36.73
N CYS A 92 3.61 -3.62 35.46
CA CYS A 92 3.75 -4.57 34.37
C CYS A 92 4.83 -5.60 34.68
N ARG A 93 6.05 -5.16 35.03
CA ARG A 93 7.16 -6.08 35.36
C ARG A 93 6.84 -6.98 36.55
N LYS A 94 6.20 -6.44 37.60
CA LYS A 94 5.77 -7.24 38.76
C LYS A 94 4.76 -8.29 38.37
N LEU A 95 3.74 -7.91 37.59
CA LEU A 95 2.70 -8.81 37.11
C LEU A 95 3.29 -9.91 36.23
N HIS A 96 4.14 -9.55 35.26
CA HIS A 96 4.87 -10.50 34.42
C HIS A 96 5.65 -11.51 35.27
N ASN A 97 6.40 -11.07 36.28
CA ASN A 97 7.16 -11.97 37.16
C ASN A 97 6.27 -12.92 37.97
N VAL A 98 5.13 -12.44 38.50
CA VAL A 98 4.19 -13.28 39.25
C VAL A 98 3.52 -14.30 38.33
N LEU A 99 3.01 -13.85 37.18
CA LEU A 99 2.35 -14.71 36.19
C LEU A 99 3.31 -15.75 35.61
N THR A 100 4.56 -15.38 35.36
CA THR A 100 5.59 -16.32 34.89
C THR A 100 5.80 -17.44 35.90
N LYS A 101 5.92 -17.13 37.21
CA LYS A 101 6.06 -18.16 38.25
C LYS A 101 4.88 -19.15 38.24
N ILE A 102 3.66 -18.62 38.19
CA ILE A 102 2.44 -19.44 38.12
C ILE A 102 2.43 -20.30 36.85
N ALA A 103 2.79 -19.74 35.69
CA ALA A 103 2.85 -20.42 34.41
C ALA A 103 3.98 -21.46 34.30
N THR A 104 5.02 -21.35 35.12
CA THR A 104 6.06 -22.39 35.21
C THR A 104 5.68 -23.52 36.16
N GLU A 105 4.93 -23.23 37.23
CA GLU A 105 4.46 -24.24 38.20
C GLU A 105 3.30 -25.06 37.62
N LEU A 106 2.38 -24.40 36.91
CA LEU A 106 1.33 -25.01 36.10
C LEU A 106 1.81 -24.92 34.65
N PRO A 107 2.29 -25.99 34.01
CA PRO A 107 3.03 -25.94 32.74
C PRO A 107 2.16 -25.43 31.58
N MET A 108 1.93 -24.13 31.55
CA MET A 108 1.11 -23.43 30.58
C MET A 108 1.97 -23.09 29.36
N PRO A 109 1.50 -23.37 28.14
CA PRO A 109 2.22 -22.96 26.95
C PRO A 109 2.23 -21.43 26.82
N GLU A 110 3.36 -20.89 26.42
CA GLU A 110 3.48 -19.48 26.07
C GLU A 110 2.73 -19.20 24.76
N ALA A 111 1.94 -18.12 24.73
CA ALA A 111 1.27 -17.68 23.51
C ALA A 111 2.32 -17.18 22.50
N LYS A 112 2.20 -17.61 21.23
CA LYS A 112 3.15 -17.28 20.16
C LYS A 112 2.42 -17.10 18.84
N GLY A 113 2.70 -16.01 18.15
CA GLY A 113 2.30 -15.77 16.77
C GLY A 113 3.41 -16.22 15.80
N ILE A 114 3.04 -16.61 14.58
CA ILE A 114 4.00 -16.80 13.48
C ILE A 114 3.96 -15.53 12.65
N PRO A 115 5.06 -14.75 12.59
CA PRO A 115 5.06 -13.48 11.87
C PRO A 115 4.75 -13.72 10.39
N VAL A 116 3.93 -12.85 9.82
CA VAL A 116 3.61 -12.87 8.38
C VAL A 116 4.15 -11.60 7.78
N ALA A 117 4.96 -11.74 6.72
CA ALA A 117 5.63 -10.61 6.09
C ALA A 117 5.20 -10.47 4.63
N ASP A 118 4.88 -9.24 4.24
CA ASP A 118 4.57 -8.84 2.86
C ASP A 118 5.51 -7.71 2.44
N VAL A 119 5.98 -7.75 1.19
CA VAL A 119 6.87 -6.73 0.64
C VAL A 119 6.25 -6.09 -0.60
N PHE A 120 6.20 -4.76 -0.61
CA PHE A 120 5.65 -3.98 -1.71
C PHE A 120 6.36 -2.63 -1.85
N LEU A 121 6.16 -1.95 -2.98
CA LEU A 121 6.66 -0.59 -3.19
C LEU A 121 5.68 0.44 -2.65
N GLN A 122 6.21 1.53 -2.09
CA GLN A 122 5.42 2.66 -1.62
C GLN A 122 4.80 3.45 -2.78
N GLN A 123 5.49 3.52 -3.92
CA GLN A 123 5.01 4.18 -5.14
C GLN A 123 4.98 3.19 -6.31
N PRO A 124 4.18 3.43 -7.36
CA PRO A 124 4.17 2.58 -8.54
C PRO A 124 5.57 2.37 -9.12
N LEU A 125 5.83 1.15 -9.62
CA LEU A 125 7.16 0.77 -10.10
C LEU A 125 7.56 1.56 -11.35
N GLN A 126 8.68 2.26 -11.28
CA GLN A 126 9.38 2.82 -12.44
C GLN A 126 10.86 2.45 -12.34
N LEU A 127 11.36 1.70 -13.33
CA LEU A 127 12.75 1.21 -13.30
C LEU A 127 13.75 2.35 -13.40
N GLY A 128 14.79 2.33 -12.58
CA GLY A 128 15.84 3.34 -12.53
C GLY A 128 15.48 4.63 -11.79
N TYR A 129 14.30 4.70 -11.16
CA TYR A 129 13.88 5.85 -10.34
C TYR A 129 13.85 5.49 -8.84
N PRO A 130 14.14 6.46 -7.95
CA PRO A 130 14.06 6.23 -6.50
C PRO A 130 12.66 5.81 -6.05
N ASN A 131 12.59 4.85 -5.15
CA ASN A 131 11.36 4.37 -4.51
C ASN A 131 11.72 3.78 -3.13
N THR A 132 10.71 3.33 -2.39
CA THR A 132 10.88 2.72 -1.08
C THR A 132 10.19 1.37 -1.07
N LEU A 133 10.91 0.30 -0.74
CA LEU A 133 10.30 -0.97 -0.39
C LEU A 133 9.80 -0.93 1.04
N VAL A 134 8.61 -1.45 1.26
CA VAL A 134 7.95 -1.58 2.57
C VAL A 134 7.84 -3.06 2.87
N CYS A 135 8.39 -3.49 4.00
CA CYS A 135 8.12 -4.80 4.59
C CYS A 135 7.14 -4.61 5.75
N MET A 136 5.90 -5.03 5.52
CA MET A 136 4.86 -5.05 6.54
C MET A 136 4.89 -6.42 7.22
N VAL A 137 5.03 -6.44 8.55
CA VAL A 137 5.10 -7.67 9.34
C VAL A 137 3.97 -7.67 10.37
N GLY A 138 3.04 -8.62 10.24
CA GLY A 138 1.91 -8.80 11.17
C GLY A 138 2.01 -10.09 11.98
N ASN A 139 1.01 -10.35 12.83
CA ASN A 139 0.92 -11.52 13.72
C ASN A 139 2.18 -11.71 14.59
N ILE A 140 2.76 -10.60 15.04
CA ILE A 140 3.94 -10.62 15.89
C ILE A 140 3.49 -10.82 17.33
N PHE A 141 3.81 -11.96 17.93
CA PHE A 141 3.70 -12.17 19.36
C PHE A 141 4.71 -13.23 19.82
N PRO A 142 5.52 -12.98 20.86
CA PRO A 142 5.70 -11.68 21.52
C PRO A 142 6.40 -10.64 20.61
N PRO A 143 6.40 -9.32 20.93
CA PRO A 143 7.00 -8.25 20.13
C PRO A 143 8.54 -8.26 20.23
N ALA A 144 9.17 -9.32 19.75
CA ALA A 144 10.61 -9.55 19.80
C ALA A 144 11.07 -10.21 18.49
N ILE A 145 11.15 -9.41 17.43
CA ILE A 145 11.65 -9.83 16.10
C ILE A 145 12.73 -8.89 15.59
N THR A 146 13.60 -9.45 14.74
CA THR A 146 14.58 -8.71 13.95
C THR A 146 14.14 -8.75 12.49
N ILE A 147 14.11 -7.58 11.83
CA ILE A 147 13.82 -7.47 10.40
C ILE A 147 15.13 -7.05 9.71
N SER A 148 15.52 -7.78 8.67
CA SER A 148 16.72 -7.52 7.89
C SER A 148 16.42 -7.55 6.40
N TRP A 149 17.21 -6.82 5.61
CA TRP A 149 17.05 -6.76 4.16
C TRP A 149 18.23 -7.40 3.46
N GLN A 150 17.96 -8.02 2.32
CA GLN A 150 18.98 -8.40 1.35
C GLN A 150 18.60 -7.93 -0.05
N ARG A 151 19.62 -7.66 -0.86
CA ARG A 151 19.54 -7.49 -2.31
C ARG A 151 20.43 -8.55 -2.94
N ASP A 152 19.86 -9.40 -3.79
CA ASP A 152 20.56 -10.49 -4.48
C ASP A 152 21.35 -11.40 -3.52
N GLY A 153 20.77 -11.66 -2.33
CA GLY A 153 21.37 -12.46 -1.26
C GLY A 153 22.42 -11.72 -0.40
N VAL A 154 22.74 -10.47 -0.72
CA VAL A 154 23.71 -9.65 0.03
C VAL A 154 22.96 -8.76 1.04
N PRO A 155 23.33 -8.76 2.34
CA PRO A 155 22.72 -7.89 3.34
C PRO A 155 22.81 -6.41 2.97
N VAL A 156 21.71 -5.67 3.18
CA VAL A 156 21.64 -4.21 2.98
C VAL A 156 21.15 -3.55 4.25
N THR A 157 21.89 -2.55 4.72
CA THR A 157 21.55 -1.72 5.90
C THR A 157 21.37 -0.25 5.54
N ASP A 158 21.96 0.19 4.44
CA ASP A 158 21.92 1.59 4.01
C ASP A 158 20.50 1.96 3.55
N GLY A 159 19.98 3.07 4.07
CA GLY A 159 18.62 3.52 3.77
C GLY A 159 17.52 2.67 4.40
N VAL A 160 17.84 1.79 5.36
CA VAL A 160 16.86 1.03 6.14
C VAL A 160 16.34 1.88 7.29
N THR A 161 15.03 1.99 7.42
CA THR A 161 14.35 2.54 8.60
C THR A 161 13.29 1.56 9.11
N GLN A 162 12.95 1.66 10.38
CA GLN A 162 12.02 0.73 11.03
C GLN A 162 11.14 1.49 12.01
N LEU A 163 9.86 1.12 12.06
CA LEU A 163 8.96 1.59 13.09
C LEU A 163 9.10 0.75 14.37
N THR A 164 8.56 1.28 15.44
CA THR A 164 8.32 0.52 16.67
C THR A 164 7.15 -0.45 16.49
N TYR A 165 6.84 -1.22 17.53
CA TYR A 165 5.71 -2.16 17.49
C TYR A 165 4.39 -1.41 17.60
N ILE A 166 3.49 -1.67 16.65
CA ILE A 166 2.13 -1.12 16.60
C ILE A 166 1.19 -2.16 17.19
N PRO A 167 0.45 -1.84 18.26
CA PRO A 167 -0.51 -2.77 18.85
C PRO A 167 -1.73 -2.94 17.95
N MET A 168 -2.20 -4.18 17.84
CA MET A 168 -3.41 -4.54 17.10
C MET A 168 -4.56 -4.88 18.07
N GLU A 169 -5.79 -4.84 17.58
CA GLU A 169 -6.99 -5.12 18.39
C GLU A 169 -7.01 -6.54 19.00
N ASP A 170 -6.33 -7.50 18.36
CA ASP A 170 -6.22 -8.90 18.78
C ASP A 170 -5.07 -9.17 19.76
N LEU A 171 -4.46 -8.10 20.32
CA LEU A 171 -3.28 -8.14 21.20
C LEU A 171 -1.98 -8.61 20.53
N SER A 172 -1.99 -8.84 19.21
CA SER A 172 -0.77 -9.01 18.43
C SER A 172 -0.12 -7.65 18.13
N PHE A 173 1.06 -7.70 17.52
CA PHE A 173 1.75 -6.52 17.06
C PHE A 173 1.99 -6.56 15.55
N MET A 174 2.05 -5.37 14.96
CA MET A 174 2.52 -5.12 13.61
C MET A 174 3.79 -4.28 13.65
N ARG A 175 4.67 -4.43 12.65
CA ARG A 175 5.87 -3.63 12.51
C ARG A 175 6.19 -3.42 11.04
N PHE A 176 6.66 -2.22 10.70
CA PHE A 176 7.10 -1.89 9.35
C PHE A 176 8.61 -1.67 9.30
N SER A 177 9.23 -2.14 8.22
CA SER A 177 10.58 -1.75 7.83
C SER A 177 10.56 -1.19 6.42
N TYR A 178 11.32 -0.13 6.18
CA TYR A 178 11.45 0.53 4.89
C TYR A 178 12.88 0.38 4.39
N LEU A 179 13.05 0.26 3.07
CA LEU A 179 14.34 0.27 2.41
C LEU A 179 14.28 1.21 1.21
N ALA A 180 15.08 2.27 1.22
CA ALA A 180 15.25 3.15 0.07
C ALA A 180 15.98 2.41 -1.07
N VAL A 181 15.40 2.41 -2.27
CA VAL A 181 15.91 1.66 -3.43
C VAL A 181 15.81 2.45 -4.73
N THR A 182 16.51 1.97 -5.75
CA THR A 182 16.31 2.38 -7.15
C THR A 182 16.22 1.09 -7.97
N PRO A 183 15.00 0.54 -8.17
CA PRO A 183 14.83 -0.80 -8.72
C PRO A 183 15.27 -0.88 -10.19
N HIS A 184 16.00 -1.93 -10.53
CA HIS A 184 16.39 -2.29 -11.89
C HIS A 184 15.83 -3.67 -12.26
N SER A 185 15.68 -3.93 -13.56
CA SER A 185 15.22 -5.24 -14.02
C SER A 185 16.19 -6.33 -13.57
N GLY A 186 15.66 -7.39 -12.95
CA GLY A 186 16.45 -8.50 -12.44
C GLY A 186 16.86 -8.39 -10.97
N ASP A 187 16.69 -7.23 -10.33
CA ASP A 187 16.94 -7.10 -8.89
C ASP A 187 16.01 -8.03 -8.08
N ILE A 188 16.55 -8.69 -7.06
CA ILE A 188 15.78 -9.49 -6.11
C ILE A 188 16.01 -8.93 -4.71
N TYR A 189 14.93 -8.48 -4.07
CA TYR A 189 14.97 -8.02 -2.69
C TYR A 189 14.30 -9.05 -1.79
N SER A 190 14.78 -9.17 -0.56
CA SER A 190 14.13 -9.99 0.46
C SER A 190 14.11 -9.29 1.81
N CYS A 191 12.95 -9.30 2.46
CA CYS A 191 12.77 -8.99 3.86
C CYS A 191 12.81 -10.29 4.67
N ILE A 192 13.73 -10.39 5.62
CA ILE A 192 13.92 -11.56 6.47
C ILE A 192 13.54 -11.18 7.90
N VAL A 193 12.54 -11.86 8.43
CA VAL A 193 12.00 -11.67 9.77
C VAL A 193 12.40 -12.84 10.63
N THR A 194 13.16 -12.59 11.69
CA THR A 194 13.64 -13.63 12.60
C THR A 194 13.16 -13.40 14.02
N ARG A 195 12.71 -14.46 14.68
CA ARG A 195 12.53 -14.50 16.13
C ARG A 195 13.56 -15.45 16.73
N GLU A 196 14.50 -14.88 17.47
CA GLU A 196 15.68 -15.60 17.95
C GLU A 196 15.32 -16.69 18.98
N ARG A 197 14.34 -16.42 19.85
CA ARG A 197 13.98 -17.31 20.97
C ARG A 197 13.59 -18.72 20.54
N ASP A 198 12.90 -18.84 19.41
CA ASP A 198 12.37 -20.10 18.88
C ASP A 198 12.89 -20.44 17.47
N ASN A 199 13.94 -19.75 17.01
CA ASN A 199 14.59 -19.96 15.70
C ASN A 199 13.61 -19.94 14.51
N ILE A 200 12.55 -19.12 14.59
CA ILE A 200 11.62 -18.93 13.48
C ILE A 200 12.19 -17.86 12.54
N SER A 201 12.17 -18.17 11.24
CA SER A 201 12.58 -17.25 10.18
C SER A 201 11.56 -17.28 9.05
N VAL A 202 11.10 -16.11 8.65
CA VAL A 202 10.16 -15.90 7.53
C VAL A 202 10.82 -14.97 6.53
N VAL A 203 10.76 -15.34 5.25
CA VAL A 203 11.37 -14.56 4.16
C VAL A 203 10.28 -14.17 3.18
N ALA A 204 10.16 -12.87 2.92
CA ALA A 204 9.29 -12.30 1.91
C ALA A 204 10.14 -11.70 0.79
N TYR A 205 9.91 -12.15 -0.43
CA TYR A 205 10.65 -11.70 -1.61
C TYR A 205 9.87 -10.62 -2.36
N TRP A 206 10.61 -9.71 -2.98
CA TRP A 206 10.06 -8.77 -3.94
C TRP A 206 10.96 -8.71 -5.18
N VAL A 207 10.32 -8.73 -6.34
CA VAL A 207 10.96 -8.58 -7.64
C VAL A 207 10.18 -7.56 -8.47
N PRO A 208 10.85 -6.75 -9.31
CA PRO A 208 10.17 -5.81 -10.19
C PRO A 208 9.23 -6.53 -11.16
N GLN A 209 7.93 -6.21 -11.11
CA GLN A 209 6.90 -6.71 -12.02
C GLN A 209 6.08 -5.55 -12.57
N ASP A 210 5.73 -5.63 -13.84
CA ASP A 210 4.86 -4.67 -14.54
C ASP A 210 5.25 -3.19 -14.33
N PRO A 211 6.49 -2.78 -14.69
CA PRO A 211 6.93 -1.41 -14.53
C PRO A 211 6.15 -0.45 -15.43
N ILE A 212 5.86 0.74 -14.90
CA ILE A 212 5.32 1.84 -15.69
C ILE A 212 6.35 2.18 -16.78
N PRO A 213 5.96 2.20 -18.06
CA PRO A 213 6.83 2.62 -19.15
C PRO A 213 7.35 4.02 -18.90
N SER A 214 8.62 4.30 -19.23
CA SER A 214 9.11 5.67 -19.18
C SER A 214 8.32 6.55 -20.15
N ASP A 215 8.08 7.82 -19.78
CA ASP A 215 7.41 8.80 -20.65
C ASP A 215 8.14 8.95 -22.00
N THR A 216 9.47 8.83 -21.99
CA THR A 216 10.30 8.85 -23.20
C THR A 216 9.98 7.70 -24.14
N LEU A 217 9.81 6.48 -23.62
CA LEU A 217 9.45 5.31 -24.41
C LEU A 217 8.02 5.44 -24.94
N ALA A 218 7.08 5.85 -24.09
CA ALA A 218 5.69 6.06 -24.49
C ALA A 218 5.56 7.10 -25.63
N MET A 219 6.26 8.23 -25.51
CA MET A 219 6.28 9.27 -26.53
C MET A 219 6.98 8.82 -27.82
N ALA A 220 8.08 8.06 -27.71
CA ALA A 220 8.76 7.49 -28.87
C ALA A 220 7.87 6.49 -29.62
N VAL A 221 7.18 5.59 -28.92
CA VAL A 221 6.24 4.63 -29.53
C VAL A 221 5.07 5.36 -30.17
N CYS A 222 4.45 6.34 -29.49
CA CYS A 222 3.36 7.13 -30.05
C CYS A 222 3.80 7.91 -31.31
N GLY A 223 4.99 8.51 -31.27
CA GLY A 223 5.59 9.19 -32.42
C GLY A 223 5.85 8.25 -33.60
N ALA A 224 6.36 7.05 -33.34
CA ALA A 224 6.62 6.06 -34.38
C ALA A 224 5.32 5.57 -35.04
N VAL A 225 4.29 5.27 -34.23
CA VAL A 225 2.98 4.82 -34.71
C VAL A 225 2.29 5.91 -35.53
N THR A 226 2.34 7.17 -35.08
CA THR A 226 1.74 8.30 -35.81
C THR A 226 2.46 8.58 -37.13
N ALA A 227 3.80 8.56 -37.15
CA ALA A 227 4.57 8.71 -38.38
C ALA A 227 4.26 7.60 -39.40
N LEU A 228 4.18 6.34 -38.94
CA LEU A 228 3.79 5.22 -39.79
C LEU A 228 2.36 5.38 -40.34
N GLY A 229 1.41 5.81 -39.50
CA GLY A 229 0.04 6.09 -39.90
C GLY A 229 -0.04 7.16 -40.99
N VAL A 230 0.72 8.25 -40.86
CA VAL A 230 0.79 9.32 -41.87
C VAL A 230 1.38 8.80 -43.18
N LEU A 231 2.46 8.02 -43.14
CA LEU A 231 3.08 7.43 -44.32
C LEU A 231 2.11 6.52 -45.08
N LEU A 232 1.39 5.64 -44.37
CA LEU A 232 0.40 4.75 -44.96
C LEU A 232 -0.79 5.52 -45.56
N ALA A 233 -1.24 6.60 -44.91
CA ALA A 233 -2.31 7.45 -45.43
C ALA A 233 -1.89 8.14 -46.74
N LEU A 234 -0.66 8.67 -46.81
CA LEU A 234 -0.12 9.31 -48.02
C LEU A 234 0.05 8.31 -49.16
N LEU A 235 0.56 7.10 -48.89
CA LEU A 235 0.66 6.02 -49.88
C LEU A 235 -0.72 5.61 -50.39
N GLY A 236 -1.70 5.45 -49.50
CA GLY A 236 -3.09 5.14 -49.86
C GLY A 236 -3.70 6.22 -50.76
N LEU A 237 -3.51 7.49 -50.42
CA LEU A 237 -3.96 8.62 -51.24
C LEU A 237 -3.27 8.62 -52.62
N GLY A 238 -1.96 8.40 -52.67
CA GLY A 238 -1.21 8.29 -53.92
C GLY A 238 -1.72 7.17 -54.83
N LEU A 239 -1.98 5.99 -54.27
CA LEU A 239 -2.56 4.86 -55.00
C LEU A 239 -3.96 5.18 -55.54
N LEU A 240 -4.84 5.79 -54.73
CA LEU A 240 -6.18 6.21 -55.15
C LEU A 240 -6.14 7.23 -56.30
N LEU A 241 -5.26 8.23 -56.21
CA LEU A 241 -5.05 9.22 -57.27
C LEU A 241 -4.52 8.56 -58.54
N SER A 242 -3.59 7.60 -58.42
CA SER A 242 -3.05 6.85 -59.56
C SER A 242 -4.13 5.98 -60.24
N ALA A 243 -5.04 5.38 -59.47
CA ALA A 243 -6.14 4.57 -59.99
C ALA A 243 -7.19 5.45 -60.71
N ARG A 244 -7.55 6.60 -60.12
CA ARG A 244 -8.45 7.58 -60.77
C ARG A 244 -7.88 8.09 -62.09
N ARG A 245 -6.59 8.46 -62.13
CA ARG A 245 -5.93 8.89 -63.38
C ARG A 245 -5.93 7.78 -64.45
N ARG A 246 -5.65 6.53 -64.06
CA ARG A 246 -5.73 5.38 -64.97
C ARG A 246 -7.15 5.15 -65.51
N SER A 247 -8.18 5.31 -64.69
CA SER A 247 -9.58 5.20 -65.15
C SER A 247 -9.98 6.30 -66.15
N MET A 248 -9.52 7.54 -65.95
CA MET A 248 -9.77 8.66 -66.87
C MET A 248 -9.09 8.46 -68.23
N TRP A 249 -7.88 7.90 -68.25
CA TRP A 249 -7.20 7.58 -69.51
C TRP A 249 -7.84 6.39 -70.24
N GLY A 250 -8.39 5.41 -69.50
CA GLY A 250 -9.18 4.32 -70.08
C GLY A 250 -10.47 4.80 -70.79
N GLN A 251 -11.14 5.84 -70.27
CA GLN A 251 -12.31 6.43 -70.92
C GLN A 251 -11.98 7.30 -72.15
N ARG A 252 -10.78 7.89 -72.23
CA ARG A 252 -10.36 8.70 -73.38
C ARG A 252 -9.97 7.88 -74.61
N GLY A 253 -9.65 6.60 -74.44
CA GLY A 253 -9.37 5.66 -75.54
C GLY A 253 -10.60 5.10 -76.26
N GLN A 254 -11.82 5.31 -75.74
CA GLN A 254 -13.06 4.73 -76.32
C GLN A 254 -13.87 5.70 -77.20
N TRP A 255 -13.40 6.94 -77.41
CA TRP A 255 -14.04 7.93 -78.30
C TRP A 255 -13.37 8.02 -79.69
N GLY A 256 -12.65 6.97 -80.12
CA GLY A 256 -11.87 6.94 -81.36
C GLY A 256 -12.49 6.18 -82.54
N HIS A 257 -13.73 5.67 -82.46
CA HIS A 257 -14.37 5.00 -83.60
C HIS A 257 -15.88 5.24 -83.66
N ARG A 258 -16.31 6.11 -84.58
CA ARG A 258 -17.60 5.96 -85.28
C ARG A 258 -17.33 5.76 -86.77
N PRO A 259 -17.91 4.73 -87.42
CA PRO A 259 -17.71 4.48 -88.84
C PRO A 259 -18.49 5.48 -89.70
N ARG A 260 -17.89 5.83 -90.84
CA ARG A 260 -18.56 6.43 -92.01
C ARG A 260 -19.70 5.52 -92.45
N THR A 261 -20.89 6.09 -92.64
CA THR A 261 -21.93 5.49 -93.47
C THR A 261 -22.34 6.50 -94.53
N HIS A 262 -22.40 5.96 -95.75
CA HIS A 262 -22.80 6.48 -97.06
C HIS A 262 -23.77 7.65 -97.12
#